data_AF-A0A2M7A953-F1
#
_entry.id   AF-A0A2M7A953-F1
#
_cell.length_a   1.000
_cell.length_b   1.000
_cell.length_c   1.000
_cell.angle_alpha   90.00
_cell.angle_beta   90.00
_cell.angle_gamma   90.00
#
_symmetry.space_group_name_H-M   'P 1'
#
loop_
_entity.id
_entity.type
_entity.pdbx_description
1 polymer ?
#
loop_
_entity_poly.entity_id
_entity_poly.type
_entity_poly.pdbx_seq_one_letter_code
_entity_poly.pdbx_strand_id
1 'polypeptide(L)'
;MCLSRIDLCQLNRISIATRENKVDVESFARPVAPGGMVGDFIDSLPGILAGNVLREIIDSIVTAKRDGKPVIVTMGAHVIKVGLNPILIDLMRRGAITALGTNGAGSIHDVETALFGVTSEDVSSGIVSGEFGMVKESNDFINEATRKAAETDSGLGESLGRELLEADAPHADKSVLAQGAALGVPVTVHLAIGSDINHMHPTFDPAAAGVATHRDFLRFAECATGLKEGGVLMNVGSAVLLPTIIEKSLAIARNLGHNVSGFAGINLDFVQQYRSTWNPVRRAEELGGRGLTLIGHHEILVPLIAAGVVEGLEEKSREP
;
A
#
# COMPACT_ATOMS: atom_id res chain seq x y z
N MET A 1 -8.63 -32.59 45.79
CA MET A 1 -9.34 -31.38 46.24
C MET A 1 -10.61 -31.25 45.43
N CYS A 2 -11.78 -31.25 46.08
CA CYS A 2 -13.05 -30.97 45.41
C CYS A 2 -13.20 -29.45 45.38
N LEU A 3 -13.05 -28.83 44.21
CA LEU A 3 -13.28 -27.38 44.07
C LEU A 3 -14.77 -27.12 44.30
N SER A 4 -15.11 -26.27 45.27
CA SER A 4 -16.48 -25.84 45.52
C SER A 4 -17.02 -25.02 44.37
N ARG A 5 -18.33 -25.14 44.10
CA ARG A 5 -19.03 -24.35 43.06
C ARG A 5 -18.96 -22.86 43.39
N ILE A 6 -18.76 -22.03 42.35
CA ILE A 6 -18.79 -20.57 42.46
C ILE A 6 -20.20 -20.12 42.89
N ASP A 7 -20.27 -19.23 43.90
CA ASP A 7 -21.50 -18.60 44.38
C ASP A 7 -21.69 -17.22 43.74
N LEU A 8 -22.62 -17.15 42.79
CA LEU A 8 -22.91 -15.92 42.04
C LEU A 8 -23.64 -14.85 42.89
N CYS A 9 -24.17 -15.19 44.06
CA CYS A 9 -24.84 -14.22 44.94
C CYS A 9 -23.88 -13.20 45.55
N GLN A 10 -22.57 -13.49 45.54
CA GLN A 10 -21.53 -12.62 46.08
C GLN A 10 -20.99 -11.61 45.06
N LEU A 11 -21.53 -11.60 43.84
CA LEU A 11 -21.11 -10.64 42.81
C LEU A 11 -21.52 -9.21 43.20
N ASN A 12 -20.54 -8.31 43.19
CA ASN A 12 -20.79 -6.87 43.30
C ASN A 12 -21.30 -6.33 41.96
N ARG A 13 -22.48 -5.70 41.96
CA ARG A 13 -23.14 -5.14 40.77
C ARG A 13 -23.07 -3.62 40.83
N ILE A 14 -22.69 -3.01 39.71
CA ILE A 14 -22.54 -1.55 39.60
C ILE A 14 -23.61 -0.94 38.70
N SER A 15 -23.90 0.35 38.88
CA SER A 15 -24.82 1.11 38.03
C SER A 15 -24.15 1.54 36.73
N ILE A 16 -24.93 1.63 35.66
CA ILE A 16 -24.44 2.23 34.40
C ILE A 16 -24.09 3.72 34.58
N ALA A 17 -24.73 4.41 35.54
CA ALA A 17 -24.48 5.82 35.82
C ALA A 17 -23.08 6.10 36.42
N THR A 18 -22.41 5.06 36.94
CA THR A 18 -21.07 5.18 37.56
C THR A 18 -19.98 4.51 36.74
N ARG A 19 -20.33 3.87 35.62
CA ARG A 19 -19.40 3.16 34.75
C ARG A 19 -18.96 4.08 33.61
N GLU A 20 -17.67 4.12 33.32
CA GLU A 20 -17.16 4.73 32.10
C GLU A 20 -17.62 3.93 30.87
N ASN A 21 -18.33 4.57 29.94
CA ASN A 21 -18.85 3.93 28.73
C ASN A 21 -18.06 4.43 27.52
N LYS A 22 -17.68 3.50 26.64
CA LYS A 22 -16.85 3.80 25.45
C LYS A 22 -17.65 4.21 24.21
N VAL A 23 -18.97 4.12 24.27
CA VAL A 23 -19.85 4.33 23.12
C VAL A 23 -21.08 5.12 23.58
N ASP A 24 -21.36 6.20 22.87
CA ASP A 24 -22.57 6.98 22.96
C ASP A 24 -23.38 6.91 21.66
N VAL A 25 -24.61 7.43 21.70
CA VAL A 25 -25.51 7.49 20.54
C VAL A 25 -25.04 8.48 19.47
N GLU A 26 -24.20 9.44 19.82
CA GLU A 26 -23.66 10.44 18.88
C GLU A 26 -22.64 9.79 17.93
N SER A 27 -22.00 8.70 18.38
CA SER A 27 -21.07 7.92 17.58
C SER A 27 -21.75 6.98 16.57
N PHE A 28 -23.09 6.92 16.53
CA PHE A 28 -23.83 6.04 15.64
C PHE A 28 -23.81 6.54 14.20
N ALA A 29 -23.92 5.59 13.27
CA ALA A 29 -24.05 5.89 11.86
C ALA A 29 -25.36 6.62 11.56
N ARG A 30 -25.36 7.43 10.49
CA ARG A 30 -26.57 8.07 9.94
C ARG A 30 -26.95 7.41 8.61
N PRO A 31 -28.26 7.25 8.30
CA PRO A 31 -28.69 6.79 6.99
C PRO A 31 -28.26 7.74 5.87
N VAL A 32 -27.85 7.17 4.73
CA VAL A 32 -27.40 7.92 3.55
C VAL A 32 -28.62 8.37 2.72
N ALA A 33 -28.66 9.63 2.32
CA ALA A 33 -29.70 10.16 1.44
C ALA A 33 -29.36 9.90 -0.05
N PRO A 34 -30.35 9.59 -0.91
CA PRO A 34 -30.12 9.51 -2.35
C PRO A 34 -29.58 10.83 -2.92
N GLY A 35 -28.58 10.75 -3.80
CA GLY A 35 -27.99 11.92 -4.46
C GLY A 35 -27.04 12.77 -3.61
N GLY A 36 -26.65 12.28 -2.42
CA GLY A 36 -25.64 12.92 -1.58
C GLY A 36 -24.21 12.83 -2.14
N MET A 37 -23.31 13.62 -1.56
CA MET A 37 -21.88 13.61 -1.91
C MET A 37 -21.14 12.45 -1.24
N VAL A 38 -19.91 12.19 -1.68
CA VAL A 38 -19.06 11.18 -1.05
C VAL A 38 -18.67 11.59 0.37
N GLY A 39 -18.39 12.88 0.59
CA GLY A 39 -18.17 13.43 1.94
C GLY A 39 -19.32 13.10 2.90
N ASP A 40 -20.57 13.29 2.46
CA ASP A 40 -21.76 12.96 3.25
C ASP A 40 -21.80 11.48 3.64
N PHE A 41 -21.42 10.58 2.73
CA PHE A 41 -21.36 9.15 3.01
C PHE A 41 -20.30 8.82 4.07
N ILE A 42 -19.11 9.39 3.97
CA ILE A 42 -18.01 9.16 4.93
C ILE A 42 -18.39 9.72 6.31
N ASP A 43 -19.03 10.88 6.35
CA ASP A 43 -19.53 11.50 7.58
C ASP A 43 -20.75 10.78 8.16
N SER A 44 -21.42 9.93 7.39
CA SER A 44 -22.52 9.10 7.86
C SER A 44 -22.05 7.79 8.51
N LEU A 45 -20.80 7.37 8.30
CA LEU A 45 -20.24 6.17 8.94
C LEU A 45 -20.18 6.34 10.47
N PRO A 46 -20.17 5.25 11.26
CA PRO A 46 -20.12 5.38 12.71
C PRO A 46 -18.76 5.93 13.18
N GLY A 47 -18.77 6.76 14.21
CA GLY A 47 -17.61 7.37 14.87
C GLY A 47 -16.91 6.43 15.85
N ILE A 48 -16.75 5.14 15.51
CA ILE A 48 -16.18 4.12 16.39
C ILE A 48 -15.34 3.09 15.61
N LEU A 49 -14.34 2.54 16.29
CA LEU A 49 -13.52 1.41 15.81
C LEU A 49 -13.03 1.66 14.37
N ALA A 50 -13.29 0.73 13.44
CA ALA A 50 -12.87 0.83 12.05
C ALA A 50 -13.40 2.08 11.32
N GLY A 51 -14.56 2.61 11.72
CA GLY A 51 -15.10 3.86 11.17
C GLY A 51 -14.23 5.06 11.52
N ASN A 52 -13.67 5.11 12.75
CA ASN A 52 -12.68 6.12 13.12
C ASN A 52 -11.34 5.89 12.44
N VAL A 53 -10.88 4.64 12.38
CA VAL A 53 -9.62 4.31 11.70
C VAL A 53 -9.64 4.76 10.24
N LEU A 54 -10.74 4.55 9.53
CA LEU A 54 -10.91 5.01 8.15
C LEU A 54 -10.72 6.54 8.05
N ARG A 55 -11.40 7.31 8.91
CA ARG A 55 -11.26 8.78 8.93
C ARG A 55 -9.85 9.21 9.27
N GLU A 56 -9.22 8.58 10.26
CA GLU A 56 -7.85 8.88 10.64
C GLU A 56 -6.85 8.59 9.51
N ILE A 57 -7.08 7.55 8.71
CA ILE A 57 -6.28 7.26 7.50
C ILE A 57 -6.46 8.38 6.48
N ILE A 58 -7.70 8.75 6.17
CA ILE A 58 -8.02 9.83 5.22
C ILE A 58 -7.37 11.15 5.67
N ASP A 59 -7.61 11.54 6.92
CA ASP A 59 -7.07 12.78 7.50
C ASP A 59 -5.53 12.80 7.50
N SER A 60 -4.89 11.66 7.78
CA SER A 60 -3.43 11.57 7.76
C SER A 60 -2.87 11.81 6.36
N ILE A 61 -3.49 11.24 5.31
CA ILE A 61 -3.06 11.42 3.92
C ILE A 61 -3.33 12.87 3.47
N VAL A 62 -4.52 13.40 3.76
CA VAL A 62 -4.91 14.77 3.40
C VAL A 62 -4.00 15.80 4.08
N THR A 63 -3.72 15.62 5.36
CA THR A 63 -2.83 16.51 6.13
C THR A 63 -1.40 16.41 5.63
N ALA A 64 -0.89 15.20 5.41
CA ALA A 64 0.45 15.00 4.85
C ALA A 64 0.61 15.72 3.50
N LYS A 65 -0.38 15.58 2.62
CA LYS A 65 -0.37 16.28 1.34
C LYS A 65 -0.31 17.80 1.50
N ARG A 66 -1.17 18.37 2.36
CA ARG A 66 -1.23 19.82 2.61
C ARG A 66 0.06 20.38 3.17
N ASP A 67 0.68 19.62 4.06
CA ASP A 67 1.92 20.02 4.73
C ASP A 67 3.18 19.70 3.89
N GLY A 68 3.02 19.24 2.65
CA GLY A 68 4.12 18.86 1.76
C GLY A 68 4.94 17.68 2.29
N LYS A 69 4.32 16.79 3.07
CA LYS A 69 4.93 15.60 3.65
C LYS A 69 4.81 14.40 2.71
N PRO A 70 5.75 13.44 2.77
CA PRO A 70 5.69 12.27 1.91
C PRO A 70 4.54 11.34 2.32
N VAL A 71 3.90 10.76 1.31
CA VAL A 71 2.94 9.67 1.44
C VAL A 71 3.48 8.50 0.63
N ILE A 72 4.05 7.51 1.34
CA ILE A 72 4.74 6.36 0.76
C ILE A 72 3.83 5.14 0.88
N VAL A 73 3.57 4.46 -0.23
CA VAL A 73 2.72 3.27 -0.27
C VAL A 73 3.53 2.07 -0.69
N THR A 74 3.53 0.99 0.09
CA THR A 74 3.93 -0.33 -0.41
C THR A 74 2.69 -1.17 -0.66
N MET A 75 2.62 -1.86 -1.80
CA MET A 75 1.49 -2.71 -2.15
C MET A 75 1.86 -4.06 -2.74
N GLY A 76 1.11 -5.10 -2.36
CA GLY A 76 1.18 -6.41 -3.01
C GLY A 76 0.46 -6.44 -4.36
N ALA A 77 0.81 -7.43 -5.17
CA ALA A 77 0.27 -7.67 -6.52
C ALA A 77 -1.27 -7.69 -6.62
N HIS A 78 -1.96 -8.07 -5.55
CA HIS A 78 -3.42 -8.17 -5.55
C HIS A 78 -4.11 -6.84 -5.86
N VAL A 79 -3.55 -5.71 -5.39
CA VAL A 79 -4.10 -4.37 -5.63
C VAL A 79 -4.20 -4.07 -7.12
N ILE A 80 -3.18 -4.46 -7.90
CA ILE A 80 -3.16 -4.32 -9.35
C ILE A 80 -4.13 -5.31 -9.99
N LYS A 81 -4.10 -6.57 -9.54
CA LYS A 81 -4.97 -7.64 -10.04
C LYS A 81 -6.46 -7.29 -9.97
N VAL A 82 -6.91 -6.57 -8.94
CA VAL A 82 -8.31 -6.13 -8.81
C VAL A 82 -8.62 -4.80 -9.51
N GLY A 83 -7.69 -4.27 -10.31
CA GLY A 83 -7.93 -3.12 -11.18
C GLY A 83 -7.86 -1.77 -10.49
N LEU A 84 -7.14 -1.64 -9.38
CA LEU A 84 -7.07 -0.38 -8.61
C LEU A 84 -6.03 0.62 -9.16
N ASN A 85 -5.28 0.26 -10.21
CA ASN A 85 -4.27 1.13 -10.82
C ASN A 85 -4.77 2.56 -11.12
N PRO A 86 -5.95 2.78 -11.76
CA PRO A 86 -6.40 4.12 -12.07
C PRO A 86 -6.58 5.01 -10.83
N ILE A 87 -6.96 4.42 -9.70
CA ILE A 87 -7.14 5.13 -8.42
C ILE A 87 -5.77 5.53 -7.85
N LEU A 88 -4.81 4.62 -7.87
CA LEU A 88 -3.43 4.91 -7.43
C LEU A 88 -2.80 6.01 -8.29
N ILE A 89 -2.99 5.92 -9.61
CA ILE A 89 -2.50 6.91 -10.58
C ILE A 89 -3.14 8.28 -10.34
N ASP A 90 -4.45 8.35 -10.08
CA ASP A 90 -5.11 9.62 -9.73
C ASP A 90 -4.52 10.24 -8.45
N LEU A 91 -4.32 9.43 -7.41
CA LEU A 91 -3.68 9.89 -6.17
C LEU A 91 -2.22 10.34 -6.40
N MET A 92 -1.46 9.67 -7.28
CA MET A 92 -0.12 10.09 -7.69
C MET A 92 -0.15 11.43 -8.44
N ARG A 93 -1.10 11.63 -9.37
CA ARG A 93 -1.28 12.90 -10.11
C ARG A 93 -1.63 14.06 -9.20
N ARG A 94 -2.47 13.81 -8.18
CA ARG A 94 -2.78 14.79 -7.12
C ARG A 94 -1.60 14.99 -6.16
N GLY A 95 -0.56 14.15 -6.25
CA GLY A 95 0.58 14.10 -5.34
C GLY A 95 0.20 13.67 -3.92
N ALA A 96 -0.95 13.03 -3.74
CA ALA A 96 -1.40 12.40 -2.50
C ALA A 96 -0.71 11.05 -2.26
N ILE A 97 -0.06 10.48 -3.29
CA ILE A 97 0.97 9.45 -3.18
C ILE A 97 2.25 10.03 -3.78
N THR A 98 3.35 9.98 -3.04
CA THR A 98 4.64 10.57 -3.44
C THR A 98 5.71 9.53 -3.72
N ALA A 99 5.50 8.27 -3.32
CA ALA A 99 6.34 7.13 -3.69
C ALA A 99 5.54 5.83 -3.55
N LEU A 100 5.86 4.85 -4.39
CA LEU A 100 5.21 3.54 -4.38
C LEU A 100 6.25 2.40 -4.41
N GLY A 101 6.07 1.36 -3.63
CA GLY A 101 6.84 0.12 -3.71
C GLY A 101 5.94 -1.08 -3.94
N THR A 102 6.33 -2.02 -4.80
CA THR A 102 5.59 -3.27 -5.02
C THR A 102 6.52 -4.48 -5.02
N ASN A 103 5.95 -5.68 -5.08
CA ASN A 103 6.68 -6.94 -5.24
C ASN A 103 6.78 -7.32 -6.73
N GLY A 104 7.61 -8.32 -7.06
CA GLY A 104 7.79 -8.75 -8.46
C GLY A 104 6.47 -9.14 -9.15
N ALA A 105 5.61 -9.91 -8.49
CA ALA A 105 4.27 -10.22 -8.99
C ALA A 105 3.41 -8.97 -9.33
N GLY A 106 3.54 -7.88 -8.58
CA GLY A 106 2.89 -6.61 -8.90
C GLY A 106 3.42 -6.04 -10.22
N SER A 107 4.74 -6.07 -10.42
CA SER A 107 5.33 -5.60 -11.68
C SER A 107 4.88 -6.42 -12.90
N ILE A 108 4.69 -7.74 -12.74
CA ILE A 108 4.17 -8.62 -13.79
C ILE A 108 2.74 -8.22 -14.17
N HIS A 109 1.85 -8.10 -13.17
CA HIS A 109 0.46 -7.71 -13.45
C HIS A 109 0.36 -6.33 -14.10
N ASP A 110 1.22 -5.40 -13.69
CA ASP A 110 1.24 -4.05 -14.26
C ASP A 110 1.73 -4.03 -15.71
N VAL A 111 2.83 -4.75 -16.01
CA VAL A 111 3.39 -4.88 -17.37
C VAL A 111 2.40 -5.57 -18.30
N GLU A 112 1.77 -6.66 -17.87
CA GLU A 112 0.77 -7.35 -18.68
C GLU A 112 -0.45 -6.46 -18.96
N THR A 113 -0.92 -5.73 -17.94
CA THR A 113 -1.99 -4.75 -18.11
C THR A 113 -1.59 -3.67 -19.11
N ALA A 114 -0.38 -3.14 -19.01
CA ALA A 114 0.13 -2.07 -19.86
C ALA A 114 0.22 -2.48 -21.34
N LEU A 115 0.79 -3.68 -21.60
CA LEU A 115 1.08 -4.16 -22.94
C LEU A 115 -0.15 -4.82 -23.60
N PHE A 116 -0.96 -5.55 -22.83
CA PHE A 116 -1.98 -6.45 -23.36
C PHE A 116 -3.40 -6.17 -22.84
N GLY A 117 -3.55 -5.33 -21.81
CA GLY A 117 -4.86 -4.98 -21.25
C GLY A 117 -5.51 -6.10 -20.43
N VAL A 118 -4.74 -7.16 -20.15
CA VAL A 118 -5.19 -8.37 -19.43
C VAL A 118 -4.08 -8.83 -18.48
N THR A 119 -4.44 -9.53 -17.41
CA THR A 119 -3.50 -10.16 -16.49
C THR A 119 -4.22 -11.21 -15.61
N SER A 120 -3.48 -11.89 -14.74
CA SER A 120 -3.96 -12.90 -13.79
C SER A 120 -4.43 -14.20 -14.45
N GLU A 121 -3.47 -15.02 -14.87
CA GLU A 121 -3.71 -16.40 -15.28
C GLU A 121 -4.29 -17.29 -14.15
N ASP A 122 -4.86 -18.44 -14.53
CA ASP A 122 -5.36 -19.43 -13.59
C ASP A 122 -4.23 -20.33 -13.08
N VAL A 123 -3.92 -20.19 -11.80
CA VAL A 123 -2.82 -20.91 -11.14
C VAL A 123 -3.06 -22.43 -11.12
N SER A 124 -4.28 -22.86 -10.82
CA SER A 124 -4.55 -24.28 -10.56
C SER A 124 -4.48 -25.11 -11.83
N SER A 125 -5.13 -24.64 -12.90
CA SER A 125 -5.08 -25.29 -14.21
C SER A 125 -3.69 -25.17 -14.84
N GLY A 126 -3.04 -24.01 -14.74
CA GLY A 126 -1.70 -23.78 -15.30
C GLY A 126 -0.63 -24.65 -14.64
N ILE A 127 -0.70 -24.91 -13.33
CA ILE A 127 0.24 -25.83 -12.66
C ILE A 127 0.03 -27.26 -13.16
N VAL A 128 -1.23 -27.68 -13.36
CA VAL A 128 -1.54 -29.03 -13.86
C VAL A 128 -1.06 -29.22 -15.30
N SER A 129 -1.19 -28.19 -16.16
CA SER A 129 -0.72 -28.25 -17.55
C SER A 129 0.79 -28.01 -17.68
N GLY A 130 1.42 -27.37 -16.70
CA GLY A 130 2.81 -26.91 -16.75
C GLY A 130 3.00 -25.56 -17.44
N GLU A 131 1.91 -24.85 -17.73
CA GLU A 131 1.92 -23.56 -18.42
C GLU A 131 1.92 -22.36 -17.47
N PHE A 132 1.66 -22.58 -16.17
CA PHE A 132 1.62 -21.48 -15.20
C PHE A 132 2.92 -20.68 -15.18
N GLY A 133 2.82 -19.38 -15.46
CA GLY A 133 3.95 -18.47 -15.50
C GLY A 133 4.83 -18.57 -16.75
N MET A 134 4.41 -19.31 -17.79
CA MET A 134 5.23 -19.58 -18.98
C MET A 134 4.96 -18.63 -20.16
N VAL A 135 4.18 -17.56 -19.96
CA VAL A 135 3.92 -16.52 -20.98
C VAL A 135 5.24 -15.91 -21.43
N LYS A 136 5.57 -15.96 -22.72
CA LYS A 136 6.90 -15.54 -23.18
C LYS A 136 7.04 -14.01 -23.20
N GLU A 137 6.02 -13.32 -23.68
CA GLU A 137 6.07 -11.91 -24.04
C GLU A 137 6.28 -10.99 -22.84
N SER A 138 5.49 -11.17 -21.77
CA SER A 138 5.63 -10.38 -20.54
C SER A 138 6.96 -10.66 -19.83
N ASN A 139 7.36 -11.93 -19.77
CA ASN A 139 8.60 -12.32 -19.09
C ASN A 139 9.86 -11.86 -19.83
N ASP A 140 9.88 -11.94 -21.17
CA ASP A 140 11.00 -11.41 -21.95
C ASP A 140 11.12 -9.88 -21.84
N PHE A 141 9.99 -9.17 -21.85
CA PHE A 141 9.96 -7.73 -21.63
C PHE A 141 10.55 -7.35 -20.26
N ILE A 142 10.09 -8.00 -19.19
CA ILE A 142 10.56 -7.74 -17.83
C ILE A 142 12.04 -8.07 -17.68
N ASN A 143 12.49 -9.20 -18.22
CA ASN A 143 13.87 -9.64 -18.09
C ASN A 143 14.83 -8.76 -18.91
N GLU A 144 14.41 -8.26 -20.07
CA GLU A 144 15.18 -7.26 -20.83
C GLU A 144 15.27 -5.92 -20.09
N ALA A 145 14.14 -5.41 -19.59
CA ALA A 145 14.13 -4.19 -18.78
C ALA A 145 15.00 -4.34 -17.52
N THR A 146 15.06 -5.54 -16.94
CA THR A 146 15.92 -5.85 -15.78
C THR A 146 17.41 -5.81 -16.14
N ARG A 147 17.82 -6.33 -17.30
CA ARG A 147 19.21 -6.23 -17.79
C ARG A 147 19.59 -4.77 -18.00
N LYS A 148 18.76 -4.01 -18.71
CA LYS A 148 18.97 -2.57 -18.91
C LYS A 148 19.09 -1.82 -17.58
N ALA A 149 18.21 -2.12 -16.61
CA ALA A 149 18.27 -1.55 -15.26
C ALA A 149 19.57 -1.87 -14.51
N ALA A 150 20.27 -2.95 -14.85
CA ALA A 150 21.57 -3.25 -14.25
C ALA A 150 22.69 -2.40 -14.88
N GLU A 151 22.59 -2.13 -16.19
CA GLU A 151 23.55 -1.34 -16.98
C GLU A 151 23.40 0.18 -16.74
N THR A 152 22.18 0.67 -16.62
CA THR A 152 21.87 2.05 -16.25
C THR A 152 21.72 2.13 -14.73
N ASP A 153 22.13 3.22 -14.07
CA ASP A 153 22.05 3.34 -12.60
C ASP A 153 20.61 3.55 -12.07
N SER A 154 19.66 2.76 -12.56
CA SER A 154 18.23 2.83 -12.30
C SER A 154 17.74 1.60 -11.54
N GLY A 155 16.68 1.78 -10.77
CA GLY A 155 15.94 0.66 -10.17
C GLY A 155 15.09 -0.09 -11.19
N LEU A 156 14.61 -1.28 -10.81
CA LEU A 156 13.77 -2.11 -11.69
C LEU A 156 12.43 -1.42 -11.99
N GLY A 157 11.77 -0.83 -10.99
CA GLY A 157 10.47 -0.19 -11.19
C GLY A 157 10.53 1.01 -12.13
N GLU A 158 11.54 1.86 -11.98
CA GLU A 158 11.79 2.98 -12.89
C GLU A 158 12.10 2.50 -14.31
N SER A 159 12.96 1.49 -14.44
CA SER A 159 13.34 0.94 -15.75
C SER A 159 12.14 0.35 -16.48
N LEU A 160 11.32 -0.47 -15.82
CA LEU A 160 10.09 -1.00 -16.39
C LEU A 160 9.12 0.10 -16.82
N GLY A 161 8.96 1.13 -15.99
CA GLY A 161 8.10 2.27 -16.32
C GLY A 161 8.56 3.00 -17.58
N ARG A 162 9.86 3.26 -17.72
CA ARG A 162 10.44 3.89 -18.91
C ARG A 162 10.31 3.01 -20.14
N GLU A 163 10.63 1.73 -20.04
CA GLU A 163 10.52 0.78 -21.14
C GLU A 163 9.07 0.65 -21.65
N LEU A 164 8.08 0.70 -20.75
CA LEU A 164 6.66 0.69 -21.14
C LEU A 164 6.26 1.95 -21.91
N LEU A 165 6.81 3.11 -21.54
CA LEU A 165 6.59 4.36 -22.26
C LEU A 165 7.30 4.37 -23.62
N GLU A 166 8.54 3.91 -23.67
CA GLU A 166 9.34 3.83 -24.91
C GLU A 166 8.78 2.81 -25.90
N ALA A 167 8.17 1.73 -25.40
CA ALA A 167 7.48 0.74 -26.22
C ALA A 167 6.08 1.19 -26.70
N ASP A 168 5.65 2.42 -26.38
CA ASP A 168 4.31 2.94 -26.66
C ASP A 168 3.20 1.96 -26.22
N ALA A 169 3.34 1.41 -25.00
CA ALA A 169 2.43 0.38 -24.50
C ALA A 169 0.96 0.86 -24.58
N PRO A 170 0.03 0.09 -25.19
CA PRO A 170 -1.33 0.55 -25.50
C PRO A 170 -2.16 1.02 -24.28
N HIS A 171 -1.79 0.55 -23.09
CA HIS A 171 -2.45 0.87 -21.83
C HIS A 171 -1.48 1.44 -20.80
N ALA A 172 -0.43 2.14 -21.23
CA ALA A 172 0.52 2.84 -20.35
C ALA A 172 -0.18 3.85 -19.42
N ASP A 173 -1.37 4.35 -19.78
CA ASP A 173 -2.20 5.22 -18.95
C ASP A 173 -2.78 4.51 -17.71
N LYS A 174 -2.78 3.18 -17.70
CA LYS A 174 -3.30 2.32 -16.62
C LYS A 174 -2.20 1.58 -15.86
N SER A 175 -0.94 1.79 -16.21
CA SER A 175 0.21 1.18 -15.55
C SER A 175 0.77 2.09 -14.46
N VAL A 176 0.88 1.60 -13.23
CA VAL A 176 1.48 2.39 -12.14
C VAL A 176 2.98 2.60 -12.38
N LEU A 177 3.67 1.65 -13.03
CA LEU A 177 5.08 1.77 -13.40
C LEU A 177 5.27 2.88 -14.44
N ALA A 178 4.53 2.82 -15.55
CA ALA A 178 4.62 3.80 -16.62
C ALA A 178 4.20 5.20 -16.15
N GLN A 179 3.09 5.30 -15.41
CA GLN A 179 2.66 6.60 -14.86
C GLN A 179 3.60 7.11 -13.77
N GLY A 180 4.23 6.24 -12.99
CA GLY A 180 5.29 6.61 -12.05
C GLY A 180 6.46 7.29 -12.75
N ALA A 181 6.99 6.64 -13.79
CA ALA A 181 8.05 7.21 -14.62
C ALA A 181 7.63 8.53 -15.27
N ALA A 182 6.43 8.61 -15.86
CA ALA A 182 5.92 9.82 -16.52
C ALA A 182 5.72 11.01 -15.57
N LEU A 183 5.27 10.74 -14.34
CA LEU A 183 5.00 11.77 -13.32
C LEU A 183 6.25 12.12 -12.48
N GLY A 184 7.35 11.37 -12.62
CA GLY A 184 8.52 11.49 -11.76
C GLY A 184 8.26 11.02 -10.32
N VAL A 185 7.25 10.18 -10.10
CA VAL A 185 6.96 9.57 -8.80
C VAL A 185 7.78 8.28 -8.69
N PRO A 186 8.66 8.12 -7.69
CA PRO A 186 9.44 6.90 -7.53
C PRO A 186 8.53 5.66 -7.37
N VAL A 187 8.72 4.68 -8.24
CA VAL A 187 8.09 3.35 -8.15
C VAL A 187 9.18 2.30 -8.08
N THR A 188 9.20 1.51 -7.01
CA THR A 188 10.22 0.48 -6.75
C THR A 188 9.63 -0.93 -6.81
N VAL A 189 10.40 -1.90 -7.28
CA VAL A 189 10.03 -3.32 -7.37
C VAL A 189 11.00 -4.17 -6.54
N HIS A 190 10.48 -4.79 -5.49
CA HIS A 190 11.23 -5.63 -4.56
C HIS A 190 11.02 -7.11 -4.91
N LEU A 191 12.04 -7.73 -5.47
CA LEU A 191 11.99 -9.13 -5.89
C LEU A 191 12.24 -10.08 -4.73
N ALA A 192 11.56 -11.23 -4.76
CA ALA A 192 11.92 -12.40 -3.98
C ALA A 192 12.27 -13.53 -4.96
N ILE A 193 13.56 -13.84 -5.09
CA ILE A 193 14.02 -14.79 -6.11
C ILE A 193 13.31 -16.15 -5.92
N GLY A 194 12.74 -16.65 -7.01
CA GLY A 194 11.92 -17.86 -7.04
C GLY A 194 10.43 -17.68 -6.74
N SER A 195 9.94 -16.49 -6.38
CA SER A 195 8.49 -16.25 -6.18
C SER A 195 7.74 -15.76 -7.40
N ASP A 196 8.44 -15.04 -8.29
CA ASP A 196 7.85 -14.36 -9.44
C ASP A 196 8.07 -15.18 -10.73
N ILE A 197 7.08 -15.18 -11.63
CA ILE A 197 7.06 -16.11 -12.77
C ILE A 197 8.22 -15.89 -13.75
N ASN A 198 8.71 -14.66 -13.88
CA ASN A 198 9.81 -14.32 -14.78
C ASN A 198 11.14 -14.99 -14.38
N HIS A 199 11.30 -15.40 -13.12
CA HIS A 199 12.48 -16.10 -12.62
C HIS A 199 12.63 -17.52 -13.21
N MET A 200 11.55 -18.10 -13.73
CA MET A 200 11.55 -19.45 -14.30
C MET A 200 12.05 -19.48 -15.75
N HIS A 201 12.17 -18.30 -16.40
CA HIS A 201 12.46 -18.19 -17.82
C HIS A 201 13.97 -18.22 -18.11
N PRO A 202 14.41 -18.77 -19.26
CA PRO A 202 15.82 -18.84 -19.64
C PRO A 202 16.43 -17.45 -19.89
N THR A 203 15.60 -16.42 -20.09
CA THR A 203 16.03 -15.03 -20.26
C THR A 203 16.28 -14.31 -18.93
N PHE A 204 16.03 -14.96 -17.78
CA PHE A 204 16.26 -14.38 -16.47
C PHE A 204 17.77 -14.29 -16.15
N ASP A 205 18.23 -13.08 -15.82
CA ASP A 205 19.58 -12.85 -15.32
C ASP A 205 19.53 -12.53 -13.81
N PRO A 206 19.92 -13.46 -12.93
CA PRO A 206 19.86 -13.26 -11.49
C PRO A 206 20.83 -12.18 -10.99
N ALA A 207 21.95 -11.94 -11.68
CA ALA A 207 22.90 -10.90 -11.30
C ALA A 207 22.30 -9.53 -11.60
N ALA A 208 21.74 -9.34 -12.80
CA ALA A 208 21.05 -8.12 -13.16
C ALA A 208 19.86 -7.84 -12.24
N ALA A 209 19.03 -8.87 -11.97
CA ALA A 209 17.90 -8.76 -11.07
C ALA A 209 18.32 -8.35 -9.64
N GLY A 210 19.40 -8.93 -9.12
CA GLY A 210 19.95 -8.59 -7.82
C GLY A 210 20.41 -7.13 -7.73
N VAL A 211 21.08 -6.62 -8.76
CA VAL A 211 21.50 -5.22 -8.85
C VAL A 211 20.28 -4.29 -8.91
N ALA A 212 19.35 -4.55 -9.82
CA ALA A 212 18.19 -3.69 -10.05
C ALA A 212 17.27 -3.60 -8.82
N THR A 213 16.96 -4.74 -8.18
CA THR A 213 16.10 -4.73 -6.99
C THR A 213 16.79 -4.13 -5.75
N HIS A 214 18.12 -4.27 -5.65
CA HIS A 214 18.88 -3.60 -4.59
C HIS A 214 18.89 -2.09 -4.77
N ARG A 215 19.01 -1.58 -6.00
CA ARG A 215 18.86 -0.14 -6.30
C ARG A 215 17.47 0.36 -5.89
N ASP A 216 16.43 -0.39 -6.23
CA ASP A 216 15.06 -0.09 -5.79
C ASP A 216 14.92 -0.07 -4.25
N PHE A 217 15.58 -0.99 -3.55
CA PHE A 217 15.64 -0.96 -2.09
C PHE A 217 16.30 0.32 -1.55
N LEU A 218 17.44 0.74 -2.12
CA LEU A 218 18.10 1.99 -1.71
C LEU A 218 17.25 3.22 -2.03
N ARG A 219 16.58 3.25 -3.19
CA ARG A 219 15.67 4.33 -3.58
C ARG A 219 14.47 4.43 -2.65
N PHE A 220 13.91 3.28 -2.24
CA PHE A 220 12.84 3.25 -1.26
C PHE A 220 13.33 3.74 0.12
N ALA A 221 14.55 3.36 0.54
CA ALA A 221 15.16 3.87 1.77
C ALA A 221 15.40 5.39 1.74
N GLU A 222 15.79 5.94 0.59
CA GLU A 222 15.88 7.39 0.38
C GLU A 222 14.52 8.07 0.56
N CYS A 223 13.44 7.53 -0.02
CA CYS A 223 12.09 8.05 0.17
C CYS A 223 11.71 8.10 1.66
N ALA A 224 12.08 7.06 2.42
CA ALA A 224 11.80 6.96 3.86
C ALA A 224 12.50 8.05 4.69
N THR A 225 13.57 8.69 4.20
CA THR A 225 14.26 9.77 4.93
C THR A 225 13.40 11.01 5.16
N GLY A 226 12.36 11.20 4.33
CA GLY A 226 11.42 12.32 4.44
C GLY A 226 10.30 12.13 5.47
N LEU A 227 10.17 10.93 6.08
CA LEU A 227 9.09 10.57 7.01
C LEU A 227 9.24 11.21 8.39
N LYS A 228 9.19 12.55 8.44
CA LYS A 228 9.21 13.34 9.67
C LYS A 228 7.88 14.04 9.89
N GLU A 229 7.34 13.95 11.10
CA GLU A 229 6.26 14.76 11.66
C GLU A 229 5.10 14.99 10.65
N GLY A 230 4.20 14.02 10.55
CA GLY A 230 3.04 14.09 9.65
C GLY A 230 3.22 13.39 8.29
N GLY A 231 4.35 12.73 8.04
CA GLY A 231 4.46 11.80 6.89
C GLY A 231 3.55 10.58 7.03
N VAL A 232 3.30 9.87 5.93
CA VAL A 232 2.48 8.65 5.91
C VAL A 232 3.26 7.51 5.26
N LEU A 233 3.21 6.34 5.89
CA LEU A 233 3.77 5.10 5.37
C LEU A 233 2.71 4.00 5.43
N MET A 234 2.34 3.47 4.27
CA MET A 234 1.27 2.48 4.13
C MET A 234 1.82 1.13 3.65
N ASN A 235 1.31 0.04 4.22
CA ASN A 235 1.45 -1.30 3.68
C ASN A 235 0.07 -1.83 3.27
N VAL A 236 -0.09 -2.19 2.00
CA VAL A 236 -1.36 -2.64 1.41
C VAL A 236 -1.19 -4.04 0.83
N GLY A 237 -1.66 -5.05 1.56
CA GLY A 237 -1.72 -6.42 1.03
C GLY A 237 -0.38 -7.16 0.90
N SER A 238 0.62 -6.81 1.72
CA SER A 238 1.84 -7.61 1.85
C SER A 238 2.05 -8.09 3.28
N ALA A 239 2.14 -9.41 3.44
CA ALA A 239 2.23 -10.04 4.74
C ALA A 239 3.66 -10.08 5.30
N VAL A 240 4.70 -10.09 4.45
CA VAL A 240 6.11 -10.28 4.88
C VAL A 240 7.08 -9.41 4.11
N LEU A 241 7.15 -9.56 2.77
CA LEU A 241 8.22 -8.95 1.96
C LEU A 241 8.28 -7.43 2.13
N LEU A 242 7.21 -6.71 1.80
CA LEU A 242 7.21 -5.25 1.89
C LEU A 242 7.28 -4.72 3.32
N PRO A 243 6.62 -5.32 4.34
CA PRO A 243 6.86 -4.98 5.74
C PRO A 243 8.34 -5.09 6.15
N THR A 244 9.06 -6.09 5.64
CA THR A 244 10.50 -6.20 5.90
C THR A 244 11.32 -5.18 5.15
N ILE A 245 10.97 -4.83 3.91
CA ILE A 245 11.62 -3.72 3.18
C ILE A 245 11.44 -2.40 3.93
N ILE A 246 10.22 -2.11 4.42
CA ILE A 246 9.93 -0.95 5.27
C ILE A 246 10.86 -0.92 6.48
N GLU A 247 10.94 -2.03 7.21
CA GLU A 247 11.76 -2.12 8.42
C GLU A 247 13.23 -1.75 8.17
N LYS A 248 13.83 -2.28 7.10
CA LYS A 248 15.25 -2.06 6.78
C LYS A 248 15.46 -0.64 6.25
N SER A 249 14.48 -0.10 5.53
CA SER A 249 14.51 1.27 5.01
C SER A 249 14.47 2.31 6.13
N LEU A 250 13.58 2.11 7.12
CA LEU A 250 13.54 2.95 8.33
C LEU A 250 14.84 2.83 9.14
N ALA A 251 15.41 1.64 9.22
CA ALA A 251 16.69 1.42 9.91
C ALA A 251 17.84 2.19 9.24
N ILE A 252 17.95 2.11 7.90
CA ILE A 252 18.95 2.85 7.12
C ILE A 252 18.75 4.36 7.30
N ALA A 253 17.54 4.87 7.06
CA ALA A 253 17.25 6.30 7.14
C ALA A 253 17.63 6.89 8.52
N ARG A 254 17.27 6.20 9.61
CA ARG A 254 17.62 6.64 10.96
C ARG A 254 19.11 6.48 11.26
N ASN A 255 19.75 5.41 10.79
CA ASN A 255 21.18 5.19 11.01
C ASN A 255 22.04 6.25 10.31
N LEU A 256 21.60 6.75 9.16
CA LEU A 256 22.21 7.88 8.44
C LEU A 256 21.94 9.25 9.10
N GLY A 257 21.23 9.30 10.23
CA GLY A 257 20.99 10.51 11.00
C GLY A 257 19.76 11.32 10.58
N HIS A 258 18.92 10.81 9.67
CA HIS A 258 17.66 11.48 9.34
C HIS A 258 16.67 11.36 10.49
N ASN A 259 15.94 12.45 10.78
CA ASN A 259 14.83 12.41 11.71
C ASN A 259 13.62 11.73 11.05
N VAL A 260 13.45 10.43 11.32
CA VAL A 260 12.28 9.66 10.91
C VAL A 260 11.44 9.33 12.13
N SER A 261 10.43 10.16 12.41
CA SER A 261 9.56 10.08 13.58
C SER A 261 8.23 10.79 13.34
N GLY A 262 7.20 10.50 14.15
CA GLY A 262 5.92 11.23 14.11
C GLY A 262 5.10 11.02 12.83
N PHE A 263 5.29 9.91 12.12
CA PHE A 263 4.53 9.57 10.90
C PHE A 263 3.33 8.65 11.21
N ALA A 264 2.34 8.60 10.33
CA ALA A 264 1.27 7.60 10.40
C ALA A 264 1.72 6.31 9.70
N GLY A 265 1.74 5.19 10.44
CA GLY A 265 1.98 3.85 9.92
C GLY A 265 0.66 3.11 9.73
N ILE A 266 0.31 2.82 8.47
CA ILE A 266 -0.99 2.25 8.10
C ILE A 266 -0.80 0.84 7.52
N ASN A 267 -1.61 -0.12 7.96
CA ASN A 267 -1.71 -1.44 7.34
C ASN A 267 -3.14 -1.71 6.83
N LEU A 268 -3.25 -2.12 5.56
CA LEU A 268 -4.49 -2.58 4.93
C LEU A 268 -4.31 -4.02 4.48
N ASP A 269 -5.12 -4.94 4.98
CA ASP A 269 -4.99 -6.38 4.68
C ASP A 269 -6.34 -7.09 4.81
N PHE A 270 -6.45 -8.34 4.35
CA PHE A 270 -7.66 -9.17 4.49
C PHE A 270 -7.70 -9.85 5.85
N VAL A 271 -6.52 -10.05 6.44
CA VAL A 271 -6.31 -10.71 7.73
C VAL A 271 -5.21 -9.97 8.48
N GLN A 272 -5.30 -9.90 9.81
CA GLN A 272 -4.22 -9.36 10.62
C GLN A 272 -2.98 -10.29 10.56
N GLN A 273 -1.88 -9.81 9.98
CA GLN A 273 -0.62 -10.55 9.88
C GLN A 273 0.42 -10.05 10.89
N TYR A 274 1.29 -10.94 11.36
CA TYR A 274 2.33 -10.58 12.33
C TYR A 274 3.26 -9.48 11.81
N ARG A 275 3.92 -9.65 10.65
CA ARG A 275 4.94 -8.69 10.19
C ARG A 275 4.36 -7.34 9.80
N SER A 276 3.17 -7.31 9.19
CA SER A 276 2.51 -6.06 8.82
C SER A 276 1.90 -5.32 10.01
N THR A 277 1.61 -6.02 11.12
CA THR A 277 1.35 -5.39 12.43
C THR A 277 2.59 -4.68 12.95
N TRP A 278 3.77 -5.27 12.80
CA TRP A 278 5.00 -4.63 13.27
C TRP A 278 5.43 -3.47 12.39
N ASN A 279 5.32 -3.61 11.07
CA ASN A 279 5.78 -2.63 10.10
C ASN A 279 4.68 -2.37 9.05
N PRO A 280 4.14 -1.14 8.95
CA PRO A 280 4.58 0.09 9.61
C PRO A 280 3.91 0.40 10.96
N VAL A 281 2.89 -0.36 11.39
CA VAL A 281 1.93 0.06 12.45
C VAL A 281 2.61 0.25 13.81
N ARG A 282 3.15 -0.81 14.43
CA ARG A 282 3.85 -0.67 15.72
C ARG A 282 5.08 0.21 15.62
N ARG A 283 5.83 0.11 14.52
CA ARG A 283 7.04 0.93 14.32
C ARG A 283 6.73 2.42 14.29
N ALA A 284 5.58 2.82 13.76
CA ALA A 284 5.13 4.21 13.82
C ALA A 284 4.88 4.66 15.26
N GLU A 285 4.19 3.84 16.07
CA GLU A 285 3.95 4.13 17.51
C GLU A 285 5.28 4.27 18.28
N GLU A 286 6.22 3.33 18.07
CA GLU A 286 7.56 3.36 18.67
C GLU A 286 8.37 4.61 18.30
N LEU A 287 8.08 5.19 17.13
CA LEU A 287 8.74 6.38 16.61
C LEU A 287 7.90 7.66 16.83
N GLY A 288 6.99 7.65 17.81
CA GLY A 288 6.21 8.83 18.21
C GLY A 288 5.09 9.22 17.24
N GLY A 289 4.74 8.33 16.33
CA GLY A 289 3.65 8.45 15.37
C GLY A 289 2.39 7.70 15.79
N ARG A 290 1.53 7.40 14.82
CA ARG A 290 0.28 6.64 15.01
C ARG A 290 0.27 5.37 14.20
N GLY A 291 -0.15 4.26 14.79
CA GLY A 291 -0.37 2.99 14.11
C GLY A 291 -1.85 2.77 13.79
N LEU A 292 -2.17 2.53 12.52
CA LEU A 292 -3.55 2.31 12.05
C LEU A 292 -3.65 0.99 11.29
N THR A 293 -4.67 0.18 11.56
CA THR A 293 -4.93 -1.05 10.80
C THR A 293 -6.40 -1.14 10.42
N LEU A 294 -6.66 -1.40 9.15
CA LEU A 294 -8.00 -1.65 8.63
C LEU A 294 -8.00 -2.98 7.88
N ILE A 295 -8.91 -3.88 8.27
CA ILE A 295 -9.02 -5.22 7.70
C ILE A 295 -10.24 -5.30 6.79
N GLY A 296 -10.03 -5.72 5.54
CA GLY A 296 -11.06 -5.85 4.52
C GLY A 296 -10.48 -5.88 3.10
N HIS A 297 -11.35 -6.19 2.14
CA HIS A 297 -11.02 -6.31 0.73
C HIS A 297 -10.49 -5.00 0.12
N HIS A 298 -9.38 -5.05 -0.62
CA HIS A 298 -8.70 -3.84 -1.13
C HIS A 298 -9.52 -3.16 -2.21
N GLU A 299 -10.23 -3.94 -3.03
CA GLU A 299 -11.18 -3.51 -4.04
C GLU A 299 -12.36 -2.69 -3.49
N ILE A 300 -12.53 -2.66 -2.16
CA ILE A 300 -13.52 -1.82 -1.45
C ILE A 300 -12.82 -0.73 -0.65
N LEU A 301 -11.81 -1.10 0.16
CA LEU A 301 -11.17 -0.18 1.10
C LEU A 301 -10.33 0.90 0.40
N VAL A 302 -9.57 0.54 -0.63
CA VAL A 302 -8.71 1.50 -1.33
C VAL A 302 -9.53 2.56 -2.06
N PRO A 303 -10.59 2.21 -2.85
CA PRO A 303 -11.48 3.21 -3.42
C PRO A 303 -12.15 4.10 -2.36
N LEU A 304 -12.59 3.53 -1.24
CA LEU A 304 -13.23 4.29 -0.17
C LEU A 304 -12.29 5.32 0.47
N ILE A 305 -11.05 4.91 0.76
CA ILE A 305 -10.02 5.82 1.27
C ILE A 305 -9.70 6.89 0.22
N ALA A 306 -9.49 6.50 -1.03
CA ALA A 306 -9.16 7.43 -2.11
C ALA A 306 -10.27 8.48 -2.31
N ALA A 307 -11.53 8.06 -2.29
CA ALA A 307 -12.66 8.96 -2.43
C ALA A 307 -12.71 9.98 -1.29
N GLY A 308 -12.47 9.54 -0.04
CA GLY A 308 -12.36 10.45 1.10
C GLY A 308 -11.17 11.40 1.03
N VAL A 309 -10.03 10.93 0.54
CA VAL A 309 -8.85 11.78 0.33
C VAL A 309 -9.14 12.85 -0.72
N VAL A 310 -9.77 12.48 -1.84
CA VAL A 310 -10.11 13.44 -2.91
C VAL A 310 -11.07 14.52 -2.41
N GLU A 311 -12.17 14.13 -1.75
CA GLU A 311 -13.11 15.09 -1.15
C GLU A 311 -12.41 15.98 -0.11
N GLY A 312 -11.64 15.36 0.79
CA GLY A 312 -10.93 16.06 1.85
C GLY A 312 -9.88 17.05 1.35
N LEU A 313 -9.33 16.86 0.14
CA LEU A 313 -8.43 17.83 -0.50
C LEU A 313 -9.20 19.04 -1.08
N GLU A 314 -10.41 18.84 -1.60
CA GLU A 314 -11.23 19.91 -2.19
C GLU A 314 -11.88 20.83 -1.13
N GLU A 315 -12.37 20.29 -0.02
CA GLU A 315 -13.14 21.05 0.98
C GLU A 315 -12.35 22.21 1.61
N LYS A 316 -11.15 21.98 2.15
CA LYS A 316 -10.36 23.10 2.74
C LYS A 316 -9.58 23.94 1.71
N SER A 317 -9.71 23.63 0.41
CA SER A 317 -9.30 24.58 -0.64
C SER A 317 -10.33 25.71 -0.83
N ARG A 318 -11.52 25.57 -0.20
CA ARG A 318 -12.62 26.54 -0.21
C ARG A 318 -12.74 27.34 1.09
N GLU A 319 -11.89 27.09 2.09
CA GLU A 319 -11.78 27.94 3.29
C GLU A 319 -10.79 29.09 2.98
N PRO A 320 -11.21 30.36 3.15
CA PRO A 320 -10.43 31.55 2.78
C PRO A 320 -9.21 31.81 3.67
#